data_AF-A0A5R9F4J1-F1
#
_entry.id   AF-A0A5R9F4J1-F1
#
_cell.length_a   1.000
_cell.length_b   1.000
_cell.length_c   1.000
_cell.angle_alpha   90.00
_cell.angle_beta   90.00
_cell.angle_gamma   90.00
#
_symmetry.space_group_name_H-M   'P 1'
#
loop_
_entity.id
_entity.type
_entity.pdbx_description
1 polymer ?
#
loop_
_entity_poly.entity_id
_entity_poly.type
_entity_poly.pdbx_seq_one_letter_code
_entity_poly.pdbx_strand_id
1 'polypeptide(L)'
;MKNNQQNQQNQQNQQNQQNQQMELQSAVQAAQKAQQEIQKATASANPQQMQQAQQQLQQAQQQLQTAQGSMTQASPQQQQQLQQAQQQLTQAQQTIQQAQSSQNQTS
;
A
#
# COMPACT_ATOMS: atom_id res chain seq x y z
N MET A 1 -42.19 12.79 7.60
CA MET A 1 -40.85 13.36 7.31
C MET A 1 -39.69 12.39 7.53
N LYS A 2 -39.84 11.22 8.18
CA LYS A 2 -38.72 10.29 8.46
C LYS A 2 -38.12 9.59 7.22
N ASN A 3 -38.88 9.35 6.15
CA ASN A 3 -38.38 8.66 4.95
C ASN A 3 -37.27 9.40 4.17
N ASN A 4 -37.20 10.73 4.26
CA ASN A 4 -36.26 11.49 3.43
C ASN A 4 -34.83 11.51 4.03
N GLN A 5 -34.71 11.39 5.34
CA GLN A 5 -33.43 11.42 6.05
C GLN A 5 -32.66 10.08 5.91
N GLN A 6 -33.40 8.97 5.87
CA GLN A 6 -32.84 7.62 5.72
C GLN A 6 -32.30 7.36 4.29
N ASN A 7 -32.95 7.92 3.27
CA ASN A 7 -32.44 7.85 1.89
C ASN A 7 -31.14 8.64 1.70
N GLN A 8 -30.98 9.76 2.39
CA GLN A 8 -29.79 10.60 2.31
C GLN A 8 -28.57 9.91 2.96
N GLN A 9 -28.80 9.23 4.09
CA GLN A 9 -27.77 8.48 4.79
C GLN A 9 -27.28 7.24 4.00
N ASN A 10 -28.19 6.53 3.33
CA ASN A 10 -27.82 5.41 2.46
C ASN A 10 -26.97 5.84 1.25
N GLN A 11 -27.27 7.01 0.66
CA GLN A 11 -26.49 7.55 -0.46
C GLN A 11 -25.07 7.93 -0.03
N GLN A 12 -24.93 8.53 1.15
CA GLN A 12 -23.64 8.93 1.71
C GLN A 12 -22.76 7.70 2.05
N ASN A 13 -23.35 6.65 2.62
CA ASN A 13 -22.63 5.39 2.88
C ASN A 13 -22.13 4.71 1.60
N GLN A 14 -22.90 4.78 0.52
CA GLN A 14 -22.53 4.16 -0.76
C GLN A 14 -21.37 4.92 -1.42
N GLN A 15 -21.38 6.26 -1.34
CA GLN A 15 -20.27 7.09 -1.82
C GLN A 15 -19.00 6.87 -1.00
N ASN A 16 -19.13 6.73 0.32
CA ASN A 16 -17.99 6.44 1.19
C ASN A 16 -17.35 5.07 0.89
N GLN A 17 -18.14 4.04 0.57
CA GLN A 17 -17.60 2.74 0.17
C GLN A 17 -16.84 2.80 -1.17
N GLN A 18 -17.32 3.62 -2.10
CA GLN A 18 -16.67 3.77 -3.41
C GLN A 18 -15.33 4.52 -3.30
N ASN A 19 -15.26 5.56 -2.46
CA ASN A 19 -14.00 6.24 -2.17
C ASN A 19 -12.98 5.30 -1.50
N GLN A 20 -13.42 4.56 -0.49
CA GLN A 20 -12.59 3.55 0.18
C GLN A 20 -12.01 2.53 -0.82
N GLN A 21 -12.81 2.07 -1.79
CA GLN A 21 -12.34 1.14 -2.81
C GLN A 21 -11.25 1.74 -3.73
N MET A 22 -11.37 3.02 -4.09
CA MET A 22 -10.32 3.70 -4.88
C MET A 22 -9.02 3.88 -4.08
N GLU A 23 -9.12 4.27 -2.80
CA GLU A 23 -7.95 4.40 -1.93
C GLU A 23 -7.21 3.06 -1.78
N LEU A 24 -7.96 1.96 -1.63
CA LEU A 24 -7.37 0.62 -1.59
C LEU A 24 -6.65 0.26 -2.87
N GLN A 25 -7.29 0.47 -4.01
CA GLN A 25 -6.73 0.11 -5.29
C GLN A 25 -5.42 0.88 -5.54
N SER A 26 -5.39 2.16 -5.17
CA SER A 26 -4.18 2.99 -5.20
C SER A 26 -3.08 2.43 -4.30
N ALA A 27 -3.39 2.11 -3.04
CA ALA A 27 -2.43 1.56 -2.09
C ALA A 27 -1.86 0.20 -2.52
N VAL A 28 -2.72 -0.70 -3.03
CA VAL A 28 -2.31 -2.02 -3.55
C VAL A 28 -1.40 -1.84 -4.77
N GLN A 29 -1.75 -0.94 -5.69
CA GLN A 29 -0.93 -0.67 -6.86
C GLN A 29 0.43 -0.07 -6.49
N ALA A 30 0.47 0.84 -5.52
CA ALA A 30 1.72 1.39 -5.00
C ALA A 30 2.59 0.31 -4.34
N ALA A 31 1.99 -0.61 -3.59
CA ALA A 31 2.72 -1.73 -2.99
C ALA A 31 3.33 -2.67 -4.05
N GLN A 32 2.57 -3.02 -5.08
CA GLN A 32 3.08 -3.83 -6.20
C GLN A 32 4.22 -3.12 -6.94
N LYS A 33 4.08 -1.81 -7.19
CA LYS A 33 5.11 -1.01 -7.85
C LYS A 33 6.39 -0.93 -7.00
N ALA A 34 6.26 -0.67 -5.70
CA ALA A 34 7.39 -0.69 -4.78
C ALA A 34 8.11 -2.05 -4.78
N GLN A 35 7.36 -3.16 -4.75
CA GLN A 35 7.94 -4.50 -4.79
C GLN A 35 8.74 -4.74 -6.08
N GLN A 36 8.21 -4.35 -7.25
CA GLN A 36 8.91 -4.51 -8.53
C GLN A 36 10.19 -3.67 -8.59
N GLU A 37 10.13 -2.41 -8.16
CA GLU A 37 11.29 -1.53 -8.17
C GLU A 37 12.38 -2.02 -7.21
N ILE A 38 12.01 -2.59 -6.07
CA ILE A 38 12.96 -3.22 -5.13
C ILE A 38 13.62 -4.44 -5.77
N GLN A 39 12.86 -5.32 -6.42
CA GLN A 39 13.44 -6.49 -7.09
C GLN A 39 14.41 -6.09 -8.20
N LYS A 40 14.09 -5.06 -8.99
CA LYS A 40 15.01 -4.54 -10.02
C LYS A 40 16.26 -3.92 -9.39
N ALA A 41 16.09 -3.17 -8.31
CA ALA A 41 17.18 -2.50 -7.63
C ALA A 41 18.12 -3.50 -6.93
N THR A 42 17.58 -4.57 -6.31
CA THR A 42 18.39 -5.63 -5.72
C THR A 42 19.11 -6.45 -6.78
N ALA A 43 18.43 -6.80 -7.88
CA ALA A 43 19.02 -7.57 -8.98
C ALA A 43 20.16 -6.81 -9.67
N SER A 44 20.05 -5.49 -9.78
CA SER A 44 21.08 -4.64 -10.39
C SER A 44 22.20 -4.22 -9.44
N ALA A 45 22.06 -4.49 -8.12
CA ALA A 45 22.93 -3.97 -7.07
C ALA A 45 23.21 -2.46 -7.16
N ASN A 46 22.25 -1.70 -7.73
CA ASN A 46 22.44 -0.28 -8.00
C ASN A 46 21.94 0.55 -6.80
N PRO A 47 22.82 1.31 -6.12
CA PRO A 47 22.43 2.10 -4.94
C PRO A 47 21.42 3.21 -5.25
N GLN A 48 21.50 3.83 -6.43
CA GLN A 48 20.55 4.88 -6.81
C GLN A 48 19.15 4.29 -7.05
N GLN A 49 19.07 3.12 -7.69
CA GLN A 49 17.80 2.41 -7.83
C GLN A 49 17.27 1.95 -6.47
N MET A 50 18.15 1.50 -5.57
CA MET A 50 17.76 1.13 -4.21
C MET A 50 17.15 2.32 -3.46
N GLN A 51 17.73 3.51 -3.59
CA GLN A 51 17.21 4.73 -2.96
C GLN A 51 15.85 5.14 -3.54
N GLN A 52 15.65 5.02 -4.86
CA GLN A 52 14.35 5.25 -5.48
C GLN A 52 13.30 4.23 -5.04
N ALA A 53 13.68 2.96 -4.97
CA ALA A 53 12.82 1.88 -4.51
C ALA A 53 12.42 2.07 -3.03
N GLN A 54 13.34 2.56 -2.19
CA GLN A 54 13.07 2.89 -0.78
C GLN A 54 12.06 4.05 -0.65
N GLN A 55 12.17 5.10 -1.46
CA GLN A 55 11.18 6.18 -1.46
C GLN A 55 9.79 5.68 -1.87
N GLN A 56 9.71 4.84 -2.92
CA GLN A 56 8.43 4.27 -3.34
C GLN A 56 7.82 3.35 -2.29
N LEU A 57 8.65 2.57 -1.60
CA LEU A 57 8.23 1.75 -0.47
C LEU A 57 7.60 2.60 0.65
N GLN A 58 8.26 3.72 1.00
CA GLN A 58 7.77 4.61 2.05
C GLN A 58 6.44 5.27 1.64
N GLN A 59 6.32 5.69 0.37
CA GLN A 59 5.07 6.24 -0.16
C GLN A 59 3.94 5.20 -0.13
N ALA A 60 4.21 3.97 -0.54
CA ALA A 60 3.25 2.88 -0.53
C ALA A 60 2.82 2.50 0.90
N GLN A 61 3.74 2.50 1.87
CA GLN A 61 3.39 2.31 3.29
C GLN A 61 2.45 3.41 3.80
N GLN A 62 2.71 4.66 3.45
CA GLN A 62 1.88 5.77 3.88
C GLN A 62 0.48 5.68 3.28
N GLN A 63 0.36 5.36 1.99
CA GLN A 63 -0.94 5.14 1.33
C GLN A 63 -1.70 3.95 1.93
N LEU A 64 -1.00 2.85 2.24
CA LEU A 64 -1.62 1.69 2.86
C LEU A 64 -2.13 2.00 4.26
N GLN A 65 -1.39 2.79 5.03
CA GLN A 65 -1.81 3.23 6.36
C GLN A 65 -3.04 4.14 6.29
N THR A 66 -3.09 5.05 5.32
CA THR A 66 -4.30 5.87 5.05
C THR A 66 -5.48 4.98 4.68
N ALA A 67 -5.30 4.04 3.75
CA ALA A 67 -6.35 3.11 3.36
C ALA A 67 -6.85 2.25 4.54
N GLN A 68 -5.95 1.76 5.40
CA GLN A 68 -6.33 1.04 6.63
C GLN A 68 -7.16 1.90 7.57
N GLY A 69 -6.79 3.17 7.77
CA GLY A 69 -7.51 4.10 8.63
C GLY A 69 -8.92 4.44 8.12
N SER A 70 -9.07 4.59 6.81
CA SER A 70 -10.36 4.85 6.16
C SER A 70 -11.31 3.64 6.19
N MET A 71 -10.79 2.43 6.40
CA MET A 71 -11.48 1.15 6.19
C MET A 71 -12.11 0.50 7.42
N THR A 72 -12.66 1.30 8.34
CA THR A 72 -13.34 0.80 9.55
C THR A 72 -14.56 -0.10 9.27
N GLN A 73 -15.12 -0.07 8.07
CA GLN A 73 -16.24 -0.93 7.62
C GLN A 73 -15.89 -1.71 6.35
N ALA A 74 -14.61 -2.01 6.12
CA ALA A 74 -14.19 -2.75 4.93
C ALA A 74 -14.85 -4.13 4.83
N SER A 75 -15.17 -4.51 3.60
CA SER A 75 -15.61 -5.87 3.30
C SER A 75 -14.45 -6.87 3.51
N PRO A 76 -14.76 -8.16 3.75
CA PRO A 76 -13.73 -9.19 3.89
C PRO A 76 -12.72 -9.23 2.73
N GLN A 77 -13.20 -8.98 1.50
CA GLN A 77 -12.35 -8.91 0.30
C GLN A 77 -11.39 -7.73 0.34
N GLN A 78 -11.85 -6.55 0.76
CA GLN A 78 -11.01 -5.36 0.91
C GLN A 78 -9.95 -5.57 1.98
N GLN A 79 -10.34 -6.21 3.09
CA GLN A 79 -9.43 -6.53 4.19
C GLN A 79 -8.34 -7.53 3.76
N GLN A 80 -8.70 -8.51 2.93
CA GLN A 80 -7.74 -9.45 2.35
C GLN A 80 -6.72 -8.75 1.43
N GLN A 81 -7.18 -7.81 0.60
CA GLN A 81 -6.30 -7.02 -0.27
C GLN A 81 -5.35 -6.13 0.53
N LEU A 82 -5.84 -5.47 1.59
CA LEU A 82 -5.00 -4.70 2.51
C LEU A 82 -3.93 -5.59 3.15
N GLN A 83 -4.32 -6.77 3.63
CA GLN A 83 -3.40 -7.69 4.30
C GLN A 83 -2.33 -8.22 3.33
N GLN A 84 -2.71 -8.50 2.08
CA GLN A 84 -1.76 -8.88 1.04
C GLN A 84 -0.77 -7.75 0.73
N ALA A 85 -1.26 -6.53 0.54
CA ALA A 85 -0.40 -5.37 0.30
C ALA A 85 0.54 -5.11 1.49
N GLN A 86 0.06 -5.28 2.73
CA GLN A 86 0.89 -5.15 3.93
C GLN A 86 2.02 -6.17 3.96
N GLN A 87 1.74 -7.45 3.67
CA GLN A 87 2.78 -8.47 3.56
C GLN A 87 3.81 -8.15 2.47
N GLN A 88 3.35 -7.68 1.29
CA GLN A 88 4.25 -7.29 0.20
C GLN A 88 5.20 -6.17 0.64
N LEU A 89 4.69 -5.15 1.33
CA LEU A 89 5.50 -4.05 1.84
C LEU A 89 6.48 -4.49 2.93
N THR A 90 6.07 -5.37 3.83
CA THR A 90 6.97 -5.92 4.86
C THR A 90 8.10 -6.74 4.24
N GLN A 91 7.80 -7.61 3.28
CA GLN A 91 8.81 -8.38 2.56
C GLN A 91 9.77 -7.46 1.81
N ALA A 92 9.22 -6.50 1.07
CA ALA A 92 9.97 -5.46 0.37
C ALA A 92 10.93 -4.69 1.29
N GLN A 93 10.46 -4.30 2.48
CA GLN A 93 11.30 -3.62 3.47
C GLN A 93 12.46 -4.49 3.93
N GLN A 94 12.21 -5.77 4.20
CA GLN A 94 13.26 -6.72 4.58
C GLN A 94 14.29 -6.91 3.47
N THR A 95 13.84 -7.00 2.21
CA THR A 95 14.70 -7.12 1.03
C THR A 95 15.63 -5.91 0.87
N ILE A 96 15.13 -4.67 1.03
CA ILE A 96 15.98 -3.48 1.02
C ILE A 96 17.03 -3.55 2.13
N GLN A 97 16.61 -3.92 3.34
CA GLN A 97 17.50 -3.98 4.50
C GLN A 97 18.65 -4.97 4.28
N GLN A 98 18.33 -6.15 3.75
CA GLN A 98 19.35 -7.15 3.38
C GLN A 98 20.28 -6.64 2.29
N ALA A 99 19.74 -6.03 1.22
CA ALA A 99 20.55 -5.51 0.13
C ALA A 99 21.50 -4.39 0.59
N GLN A 100 21.04 -3.48 1.45
CA GLN A 100 21.87 -2.44 2.05
C GLN A 100 22.98 -3.02 2.96
N SER A 101 22.68 -4.08 3.72
CA SER A 101 23.68 -4.78 4.53
C SER A 101 24.74 -5.46 3.66
N SER A 102 24.34 -6.13 2.57
CA SER A 102 25.26 -6.78 1.64
C SER A 102 26.17 -5.78 0.93
N GLN A 103 25.66 -4.59 0.59
CA GLN A 103 26.43 -3.55 -0.10
C GLN A 103 27.52 -2.94 0.81
N ASN A 104 27.28 -2.85 2.12
CA ASN A 104 28.25 -2.38 3.11
C ASN A 104 29.35 -3.40 3.46
N GLN A 105 29.17 -4.69 3.16
CA GLN A 105 30.21 -5.71 3.41
C GLN A 105 31.21 -5.88 2.27
N THR A 106 30.94 -5.32 1.08
CA THR A 106 31.83 -5.39 -0.09
C THR A 106 32.59 -4.09 -0.36
N SER A 107 32.59 -3.13 0.59
CA SER A 107 33.36 -1.88 0.49
C SER A 107 34.68 -1.95 1.26
#